data_AF-A0A662TQ18-F1
#
_entry.id   AF-A0A662TQ18-F1
#
_cell.length_a   1.000
_cell.length_b   1.000
_cell.length_c   1.000
_cell.angle_alpha   90.00
_cell.angle_beta   90.00
_cell.angle_gamma   90.00
#
_symmetry.space_group_name_H-M   'P 1'
#
loop_
_entity.id
_entity.type
_entity.pdbx_description
1 polymer ?
#
loop_
_entity_poly.entity_id
_entity_poly.type
_entity_poly.pdbx_seq_one_letter_code
_entity_poly.pdbx_strand_id
1 'polypeptide(L)'
;MFFTASLILHNPWVSPHFYSDIGYVWYRGIYADGTYRGMYGVPYRDYYFEYPPVIALMFMVSNHLTGYSLEYFMVVMGILIYPTLIGIIYILFKLGREIGFDLNRINYVFTLTLSMVIYGFYNWDITVAFFSLLAVYLLHKGHEALSAISLGIAVATKIIPAVLAPVLFLHIPSWRRRILYALIAIETWLILNIPFILLSWDGWMQLWFHTAKFQLQNTWLLIFLDPIGGKDIGKAISLAIIVALTVLALLSKKSLMEKSSLAIIGFFGATWLFDPQMLLEVTPWFVLSPL
;
A
#
# COMPACT_ATOMS: atom_id res chain seq x y z
N MET A 1 -9.20 15.86 -10.27
CA MET A 1 -10.54 16.23 -9.75
C MET A 1 -10.93 15.40 -8.54
N PHE A 2 -11.04 14.07 -8.64
CA PHE A 2 -11.51 13.22 -7.52
C PHE A 2 -10.59 13.14 -6.30
N PHE A 3 -9.28 12.96 -6.50
CA PHE A 3 -8.33 13.01 -5.38
C PHE A 3 -8.39 14.35 -4.62
N THR A 4 -8.43 15.47 -5.36
CA THR A 4 -8.58 16.80 -4.78
C THR A 4 -9.91 16.96 -4.03
N ALA A 5 -11.00 16.39 -4.56
CA ALA A 5 -12.28 16.36 -3.87
C ALA A 5 -12.18 15.55 -2.56
N SER A 6 -11.56 14.37 -2.58
CA SER A 6 -11.30 13.56 -1.39
C SER A 6 -10.47 14.33 -0.35
N LEU A 7 -9.39 15.01 -0.78
CA LEU A 7 -8.59 15.88 0.08
C LEU A 7 -9.46 16.94 0.77
N ILE A 8 -10.31 17.64 0.02
CA ILE A 8 -11.21 18.67 0.56
C ILE A 8 -12.22 18.06 1.56
N LEU A 9 -12.80 16.89 1.24
CA LEU A 9 -13.77 16.20 2.10
C LEU A 9 -13.19 15.80 3.45
N HIS A 10 -11.89 15.48 3.49
CA HIS A 10 -11.20 15.07 4.71
C HIS A 10 -10.54 16.24 5.47
N ASN A 11 -10.27 17.35 4.79
CA ASN A 11 -9.58 18.48 5.40
C ASN A 11 -10.51 19.27 6.35
N PRO A 12 -10.01 19.77 7.51
CA PRO A 12 -10.78 20.60 8.43
C PRO A 12 -11.35 21.90 7.84
N TRP A 13 -11.00 22.29 6.62
CA TRP A 13 -11.65 23.37 5.87
C TRP A 13 -13.17 23.17 5.70
N VAL A 14 -13.67 21.94 5.77
CA VAL A 14 -15.10 21.61 5.71
C VAL A 14 -15.58 21.11 7.07
N SER A 15 -16.80 21.49 7.49
CA SER A 15 -17.38 21.06 8.76
C SER A 15 -18.84 20.55 8.58
N PRO A 16 -19.14 19.30 8.96
CA PRO A 16 -18.19 18.28 9.41
C PRO A 16 -17.29 17.81 8.25
N HIS A 17 -16.03 17.48 8.55
CA HIS A 17 -15.16 16.77 7.61
C HIS A 17 -15.23 15.26 7.86
N PHE A 18 -14.94 14.48 6.83
CA PHE A 18 -14.91 13.01 6.91
C PHE A 18 -13.62 12.53 7.58
N TYR A 19 -13.74 11.48 8.39
CA TYR A 19 -12.58 10.79 8.96
C TYR A 19 -11.59 10.36 7.86
N SER A 20 -10.29 10.52 8.14
CA SER A 20 -9.19 9.95 7.36
C SER A 20 -8.13 9.41 8.33
N ASP A 21 -7.46 8.32 7.94
CA ASP A 21 -6.31 7.81 8.70
C ASP A 21 -5.20 8.87 8.76
N ILE A 22 -5.03 9.66 7.70
CA ILE A 22 -4.05 10.76 7.64
C ILE A 22 -4.27 11.76 8.79
N GLY A 23 -5.50 12.24 8.96
CA GLY A 23 -5.83 13.19 10.04
C GLY A 23 -5.85 12.53 11.41
N TYR A 24 -6.37 11.31 11.52
CA TYR A 24 -6.46 10.58 12.79
C TYR A 24 -5.08 10.23 13.35
N VAL A 25 -4.19 9.67 12.53
CA VAL A 25 -2.82 9.33 12.94
C VAL A 25 -2.05 10.59 13.35
N TRP A 26 -2.33 11.73 12.72
CA TRP A 26 -1.75 13.01 13.12
C TRP A 26 -2.25 13.52 14.45
N TYR A 27 -3.56 13.51 14.65
CA TYR A 27 -4.14 13.88 15.92
C TYR A 27 -3.60 12.97 17.04
N ARG A 28 -3.61 11.65 16.82
CA ARG A 28 -3.07 10.71 17.79
C ARG A 28 -1.56 10.92 17.99
N GLY A 29 -0.76 11.11 16.95
CA GLY A 29 0.69 11.30 17.07
C GLY A 29 1.07 12.50 17.94
N ILE A 30 0.30 13.59 17.84
CA ILE A 30 0.54 14.82 18.63
C ILE A 30 -0.03 14.71 20.06
N TYR A 31 -1.14 13.97 20.24
CA TYR A 31 -1.91 13.97 21.49
C TYR A 31 -1.98 12.59 22.19
N ALA A 32 -1.18 11.59 21.77
CA ALA A 32 -1.33 10.16 22.12
C ALA A 32 -1.35 9.83 23.61
N ASP A 33 -0.61 10.56 24.44
CA ASP A 33 -0.45 10.28 25.86
C ASP A 33 -0.77 11.49 26.75
N GLY A 34 -1.50 12.48 26.22
CA GLY A 34 -1.75 13.75 26.90
C GLY A 34 -0.51 14.64 27.06
N THR A 35 0.68 14.19 26.60
CA THR A 35 1.86 15.03 26.46
C THR A 35 2.00 15.42 24.99
N TYR A 36 2.28 16.70 24.77
CA TYR A 36 2.45 17.26 23.44
C TYR A 36 3.81 16.83 22.88
N ARG A 37 3.91 15.59 22.38
CA ARG A 37 5.11 15.09 21.70
C ARG A 37 5.11 15.68 20.29
N GLY A 38 5.56 16.93 20.23
CA GLY A 38 5.26 17.87 19.16
C GLY A 38 5.78 17.51 17.76
N MET A 39 5.76 18.51 16.88
CA MET A 39 6.18 18.56 15.47
C MET A 39 7.44 17.75 15.08
N TYR A 40 8.31 17.42 16.04
CA TYR A 40 9.62 16.80 15.85
C TYR A 40 9.72 15.37 16.40
N GLY A 41 8.64 14.81 16.93
CA GLY A 41 8.60 13.43 17.40
C GLY A 41 8.93 12.47 16.26
N VAL A 42 9.76 11.47 16.56
CA VAL A 42 10.12 10.40 15.62
C VAL A 42 9.15 9.24 15.80
N PRO A 43 8.43 8.82 14.74
CA PRO A 43 7.59 7.62 14.76
C PRO A 43 8.31 6.41 15.35
N TYR A 44 7.56 5.55 16.05
CA TYR A 44 8.03 4.36 16.77
C TYR A 44 8.90 4.61 18.01
N ARG A 45 9.66 5.70 18.08
CA ARG A 45 10.46 6.05 19.26
C ARG A 45 9.67 6.91 20.23
N ASP A 46 9.13 8.02 19.74
CA ASP A 46 8.50 9.04 20.57
C ASP A 46 6.99 8.81 20.68
N TYR A 47 6.35 8.12 19.74
CA TYR A 47 4.94 7.78 19.83
C TYR A 47 4.63 6.53 19.00
N TYR A 48 3.50 5.90 19.33
CA TYR A 48 3.01 4.74 18.62
C TYR A 48 2.61 5.08 17.18
N PHE A 49 3.16 4.32 16.22
CA PHE A 49 2.89 4.49 14.80
C PHE A 49 2.73 3.11 14.14
N GLU A 50 1.61 2.91 13.47
CA GLU A 50 1.13 1.64 12.95
C GLU A 50 1.36 1.44 11.45
N TYR A 51 1.90 2.45 10.76
CA TYR A 51 2.23 2.36 9.35
C TYR A 51 3.74 2.10 9.16
N PRO A 52 4.16 1.43 8.08
CA PRO A 52 5.58 1.18 7.77
C PRO A 52 6.42 2.43 7.48
N PRO A 53 7.77 2.29 7.42
CA PRO A 53 8.71 3.41 7.39
C PRO A 53 8.53 4.44 6.28
N VAL A 54 8.08 4.06 5.08
CA VAL A 54 7.84 5.06 4.01
C VAL A 54 6.78 6.06 4.46
N ILE A 55 5.72 5.58 5.11
CA ILE A 55 4.66 6.43 5.65
C ILE A 55 5.17 7.26 6.81
N ALA A 56 5.98 6.68 7.70
CA ALA A 56 6.63 7.41 8.79
C ALA A 56 7.49 8.57 8.27
N LEU A 57 8.24 8.37 7.20
CA LEU A 57 9.05 9.41 6.56
C LEU A 57 8.18 10.51 5.95
N MET A 58 7.11 10.16 5.22
CA MET A 58 6.15 11.14 4.70
C MET A 58 5.53 11.96 5.84
N PHE A 59 5.21 11.29 6.94
CA PHE A 59 4.65 11.90 8.14
C PHE A 59 5.60 12.90 8.78
N MET A 60 6.88 12.52 8.95
CA MET A 60 7.93 13.40 9.47
C MET A 60 8.17 14.62 8.57
N VAL A 61 8.21 14.44 7.25
CA VAL A 61 8.38 15.54 6.27
C VAL A 61 7.23 16.53 6.38
N SER A 62 5.98 16.04 6.35
CA SER A 62 4.81 16.92 6.47
C SER A 62 4.82 17.68 7.79
N ASN A 63 5.04 17.00 8.93
CA ASN A 63 5.11 17.66 10.23
C ASN A 63 6.20 18.74 10.29
N HIS A 64 7.41 18.46 9.79
CA HIS A 64 8.51 19.43 9.78
C HIS A 64 8.18 20.69 8.97
N LEU A 65 7.38 20.58 7.91
CA LEU A 65 7.05 21.71 7.04
C LEU A 65 5.86 22.53 7.55
N THR A 66 4.97 21.93 8.35
CA THR A 66 3.66 22.52 8.66
C THR A 66 3.43 22.77 10.13
N GLY A 67 4.26 22.19 10.99
CA GLY A 67 4.13 22.27 12.43
C GLY A 67 2.79 21.73 12.92
N TYR A 68 2.02 22.58 13.58
CA TYR A 68 0.83 22.17 14.32
C TYR A 68 -0.50 22.44 13.59
N SER A 69 -0.45 22.87 12.33
CA SER A 69 -1.66 22.99 11.52
C SER A 69 -1.95 21.65 10.83
N LEU A 70 -3.06 21.03 11.24
CA LEU A 70 -3.60 19.84 10.58
C LEU A 70 -3.94 20.13 9.12
N GLU A 71 -4.48 21.32 8.84
CA GLU A 71 -4.87 21.75 7.50
C GLU A 71 -3.67 21.75 6.55
N TYR A 72 -2.57 22.41 6.95
CA TYR A 72 -1.35 22.44 6.15
C TYR A 72 -0.68 21.07 6.10
N PHE A 73 -0.67 20.32 7.20
CA PHE A 73 -0.16 18.94 7.23
C PHE A 73 -0.82 18.07 6.17
N MET A 74 -2.16 18.11 6.09
CA MET A 74 -2.92 17.37 5.10
C MET A 74 -2.65 17.85 3.68
N VAL A 75 -2.44 19.15 3.45
CA VAL A 75 -2.04 19.67 2.13
C VAL A 75 -0.67 19.14 1.71
N VAL A 76 0.34 19.20 2.58
CA VAL A 76 1.69 18.69 2.27
C VAL A 76 1.64 17.18 2.03
N MET A 77 0.88 16.43 2.85
CA MET A 77 0.66 15.01 2.62
C MET A 77 -0.02 14.75 1.27
N GLY A 78 -0.99 15.59 0.87
CA GLY A 78 -1.60 15.58 -0.46
C GLY A 78 -0.59 15.79 -1.58
N ILE A 79 0.33 16.74 -1.41
CA ILE A 79 1.43 17.00 -2.37
C ILE A 79 2.37 15.80 -2.49
N LEU A 80 2.61 15.05 -1.40
CA LEU A 80 3.45 13.85 -1.43
C LEU A 80 2.75 12.66 -2.09
N ILE A 81 1.44 12.48 -1.87
CA ILE A 81 0.68 11.34 -2.42
C ILE A 81 0.29 11.58 -3.88
N TYR A 82 -0.13 12.80 -4.26
CA TYR A 82 -0.70 13.09 -5.57
C TYR A 82 0.19 12.69 -6.78
N PRO A 83 1.52 12.86 -6.76
CA PRO A 83 2.40 12.40 -7.84
C PRO A 83 2.32 10.88 -8.06
N THR A 84 2.06 10.09 -7.03
CA THR A 84 1.95 8.63 -7.13
C THR A 84 0.69 8.23 -7.91
N LEU A 85 -0.42 8.95 -7.74
CA LEU A 85 -1.63 8.81 -8.55
C LEU A 85 -1.37 9.14 -10.02
N ILE A 86 -0.69 10.26 -10.29
CA ILE A 86 -0.31 10.64 -11.67
C ILE A 86 0.57 9.53 -12.28
N GLY A 87 1.52 9.02 -11.50
CA GLY A 87 2.39 7.93 -11.90
C GLY A 87 1.63 6.65 -12.26
N ILE A 88 0.61 6.27 -11.47
CA ILE A 88 -0.27 5.13 -11.79
C ILE A 88 -0.96 5.34 -13.15
N ILE A 89 -1.63 6.48 -13.33
CA ILE A 89 -2.36 6.80 -14.58
C ILE A 89 -1.41 6.78 -15.78
N TYR A 90 -0.22 7.35 -15.61
CA TYR A 90 0.81 7.37 -16.65
C TYR A 90 1.28 5.97 -17.04
N ILE A 91 1.59 5.11 -16.06
CA ILE A 91 2.01 3.73 -16.29
C ILE A 91 0.90 2.93 -16.99
N LEU A 92 -0.35 3.04 -16.51
CA LEU A 92 -1.49 2.37 -17.13
C LEU A 92 -1.71 2.84 -18.56
N PHE A 93 -1.58 4.14 -18.85
CA PHE A 93 -1.69 4.66 -20.21
C PHE A 93 -0.60 4.09 -21.13
N LYS A 94 0.65 4.03 -20.67
CA LYS A 94 1.76 3.43 -21.43
C LYS A 94 1.53 1.94 -21.69
N LEU A 95 1.12 1.18 -20.67
CA LEU A 95 0.79 -0.23 -20.79
C LEU A 95 -0.39 -0.47 -21.73
N GLY A 96 -1.43 0.37 -21.67
CA GLY A 96 -2.60 0.26 -22.55
C GLY A 96 -2.27 0.48 -24.02
N ARG A 97 -1.38 1.42 -24.31
CA ARG A 97 -0.87 1.64 -25.68
C ARG A 97 -0.01 0.49 -26.21
N GLU A 98 0.64 -0.26 -25.32
CA GLU A 98 1.55 -1.34 -25.68
C GLU A 98 0.87 -2.70 -25.76
N ILE A 99 0.00 -3.02 -24.79
CA ILE A 99 -0.70 -4.30 -24.67
C ILE A 99 -2.06 -4.25 -25.41
N GLY A 100 -2.57 -3.05 -25.70
CA GLY A 100 -3.76 -2.86 -26.54
C GLY A 100 -5.10 -2.97 -25.82
N PHE A 101 -5.15 -2.72 -24.50
CA PHE A 101 -6.44 -2.65 -23.79
C PHE A 101 -7.14 -1.30 -24.00
N ASP A 102 -8.47 -1.28 -23.84
CA ASP A 102 -9.27 -0.05 -23.95
C ASP A 102 -8.87 0.99 -22.88
N LEU A 103 -8.29 2.11 -23.34
CA LEU A 103 -7.84 3.19 -22.46
C LEU A 103 -8.98 3.85 -21.68
N ASN A 104 -10.23 3.72 -22.13
CA ASN A 104 -11.38 4.23 -21.38
C ASN A 104 -11.55 3.53 -20.02
N ARG A 105 -11.01 2.32 -19.84
CA ARG A 105 -10.99 1.62 -18.56
C ARG A 105 -10.27 2.41 -17.46
N ILE A 106 -9.22 3.17 -17.83
CA ILE A 106 -8.53 4.06 -16.89
C ILE A 106 -9.49 5.14 -16.39
N ASN A 107 -10.28 5.74 -17.29
CA ASN A 107 -11.27 6.73 -16.92
C ASN A 107 -12.35 6.10 -16.03
N TYR A 108 -12.98 5.01 -16.45
CA TYR A 108 -14.05 4.37 -15.67
C TYR A 108 -13.62 4.03 -14.24
N VAL A 109 -12.40 3.55 -14.06
CA VAL A 109 -11.90 3.13 -12.75
C VAL A 109 -11.44 4.33 -11.88
N PHE A 110 -10.77 5.34 -12.45
CA PHE A 110 -10.22 6.46 -11.65
C PHE A 110 -11.13 7.68 -11.56
N THR A 111 -12.13 7.81 -12.42
CA THR A 111 -13.04 8.98 -12.41
C THR A 111 -14.48 8.64 -12.04
N LEU A 112 -14.93 7.38 -12.20
CA LEU A 112 -16.33 7.02 -11.92
C LEU A 112 -16.50 6.18 -10.65
N THR A 113 -15.41 5.81 -9.96
CA THR A 113 -15.53 5.02 -8.74
C THR A 113 -15.73 5.90 -7.51
N LEU A 114 -16.75 5.55 -6.71
CA LEU A 114 -17.00 6.20 -5.43
C LEU A 114 -15.81 6.01 -4.47
N SER A 115 -15.08 4.90 -4.60
CA SER A 115 -13.85 4.66 -3.83
C SER A 115 -12.80 5.74 -4.07
N MET A 116 -12.65 6.28 -5.27
CA MET A 116 -11.68 7.34 -5.53
C MET A 116 -12.11 8.69 -4.95
N VAL A 117 -13.42 8.96 -4.90
CA VAL A 117 -13.99 10.18 -4.31
C VAL A 117 -13.84 10.17 -2.79
N ILE A 118 -14.17 9.05 -2.15
CA ILE A 118 -14.14 8.92 -0.69
C ILE A 118 -12.73 8.59 -0.23
N TYR A 119 -12.11 7.53 -0.75
CA TYR A 119 -10.86 7.02 -0.19
C TYR A 119 -9.59 7.62 -0.80
N GLY A 120 -9.69 8.39 -1.89
CA GLY A 120 -8.52 8.88 -2.63
C GLY A 120 -7.46 9.58 -1.77
N PHE A 121 -7.87 10.31 -0.73
CA PHE A 121 -7.02 10.94 0.28
C PHE A 121 -7.38 10.50 1.70
N TYR A 122 -7.85 9.25 1.87
CA TYR A 122 -8.18 8.71 3.18
C TYR A 122 -6.95 8.17 3.91
N ASN A 123 -6.07 7.51 3.16
CA ASN A 123 -4.81 6.94 3.64
C ASN A 123 -3.74 6.96 2.53
N TRP A 124 -2.70 6.14 2.67
CA TRP A 124 -1.56 6.07 1.75
C TRP A 124 -1.61 4.91 0.74
N ASP A 125 -2.75 4.24 0.58
CA ASP A 125 -2.88 3.05 -0.26
C ASP A 125 -2.60 3.33 -1.76
N ILE A 126 -2.84 4.55 -2.25
CA ILE A 126 -2.43 4.97 -3.60
C ILE A 126 -0.91 4.89 -3.77
N THR A 127 -0.13 5.28 -2.76
CA THR A 127 1.34 5.19 -2.78
C THR A 127 1.79 3.73 -2.87
N VAL A 128 1.13 2.83 -2.13
CA VAL A 128 1.38 1.38 -2.19
C VAL A 128 1.09 0.84 -3.60
N ALA A 129 -0.07 1.21 -4.15
CA ALA A 129 -0.51 0.81 -5.48
C ALA A 129 0.48 1.26 -6.57
N PHE A 130 0.99 2.49 -6.45
CA PHE A 130 1.96 3.05 -7.38
C PHE A 130 3.27 2.26 -7.40
N PHE A 131 3.93 2.07 -6.25
CA PHE A 131 5.21 1.35 -6.23
C PHE A 131 5.05 -0.12 -6.60
N SER A 132 3.92 -0.74 -6.28
CA SER A 132 3.58 -2.10 -6.71
C SER A 132 3.46 -2.21 -8.24
N LEU A 133 2.71 -1.29 -8.85
CA LEU A 133 2.54 -1.23 -10.30
C LEU A 133 3.85 -0.87 -11.01
N LEU A 134 4.62 0.07 -10.44
CA LEU A 134 5.93 0.49 -10.96
C LEU A 134 6.92 -0.68 -10.97
N ALA A 135 6.93 -1.51 -9.92
CA ALA A 135 7.78 -2.70 -9.87
C ALA A 135 7.48 -3.66 -11.03
N VAL A 136 6.20 -3.97 -11.29
CA VAL A 136 5.79 -4.82 -12.42
C VAL A 136 6.13 -4.17 -13.75
N TYR A 137 5.82 -2.87 -13.92
CA TYR A 137 6.08 -2.13 -15.14
C TYR A 137 7.57 -2.08 -15.49
N LEU A 138 8.43 -1.78 -14.52
CA LEU A 138 9.88 -1.73 -14.74
C LEU A 138 10.45 -3.10 -15.09
N LEU A 139 9.93 -4.18 -14.48
CA LEU A 139 10.35 -5.52 -14.85
C LEU A 139 9.91 -5.88 -16.27
N HIS A 140 8.68 -5.52 -16.65
CA HIS A 140 8.17 -5.66 -18.01
C HIS A 140 9.04 -4.93 -19.03
N LYS A 141 9.60 -3.77 -18.66
CA LYS A 141 10.59 -3.01 -19.46
C LYS A 141 12.02 -3.53 -19.39
N GLY A 142 12.29 -4.60 -18.64
CA GLY A 142 13.62 -5.18 -18.48
C GLY A 142 14.53 -4.46 -17.47
N HIS A 143 14.01 -3.47 -16.73
CA HIS A 143 14.75 -2.73 -15.71
C HIS A 143 14.68 -3.44 -14.34
N GLU A 144 15.37 -4.57 -14.22
CA GLU A 144 15.31 -5.44 -13.03
C GLU A 144 15.70 -4.75 -11.72
N ALA A 145 16.79 -3.98 -11.69
CA ALA A 145 17.24 -3.31 -10.47
C ALA A 145 16.24 -2.25 -9.98
N LEU A 146 15.72 -1.41 -10.88
CA LEU A 146 14.72 -0.40 -10.55
C LEU A 146 13.38 -1.04 -10.15
N SER A 147 13.04 -2.19 -10.75
CA SER A 147 11.88 -2.98 -10.34
C SER A 147 12.06 -3.51 -8.90
N ALA A 148 13.22 -4.07 -8.56
CA ALA A 148 13.52 -4.55 -7.23
C ALA A 148 13.47 -3.44 -6.18
N ILE A 149 14.06 -2.27 -6.48
CA ILE A 149 13.97 -1.07 -5.64
C ILE A 149 12.50 -0.68 -5.44
N SER A 150 11.71 -0.62 -6.51
CA SER A 150 10.28 -0.26 -6.42
C SER A 150 9.49 -1.26 -5.58
N LEU A 151 9.77 -2.57 -5.69
CA LEU A 151 9.17 -3.59 -4.83
C LEU A 151 9.56 -3.40 -3.36
N GLY A 152 10.84 -3.14 -3.08
CA GLY A 152 11.34 -2.88 -1.73
C GLY A 152 10.65 -1.66 -1.08
N ILE A 153 10.48 -0.57 -1.85
CA ILE A 153 9.72 0.61 -1.41
C ILE A 153 8.24 0.26 -1.20
N ALA A 154 7.61 -0.48 -2.10
CA ALA A 154 6.21 -0.90 -1.97
C ALA A 154 6.00 -1.67 -0.65
N VAL A 155 6.85 -2.66 -0.38
CA VAL A 155 6.82 -3.47 0.85
C VAL A 155 7.13 -2.65 2.11
N ALA A 156 8.01 -1.64 1.99
CA ALA A 156 8.30 -0.70 3.07
C ALA A 156 7.22 0.39 3.25
N THR A 157 6.22 0.43 2.35
CA THR A 157 5.02 1.28 2.46
C THR A 157 3.86 0.50 3.10
N LYS A 158 3.69 -0.78 2.72
CA LYS A 158 2.73 -1.73 3.30
C LYS A 158 3.21 -3.15 3.00
N ILE A 159 2.90 -4.15 3.83
CA ILE A 159 3.40 -5.53 3.61
C ILE A 159 2.75 -6.24 2.42
N ILE A 160 1.55 -5.82 2.01
CA ILE A 160 0.71 -6.47 0.99
C ILE A 160 1.45 -6.75 -0.34
N PRO A 161 2.22 -5.81 -0.92
CA PRO A 161 2.93 -6.02 -2.19
C PRO A 161 3.96 -7.15 -2.16
N ALA A 162 4.33 -7.68 -1.00
CA ALA A 162 5.22 -8.84 -0.89
C ALA A 162 4.67 -10.08 -1.64
N VAL A 163 3.36 -10.17 -1.85
CA VAL A 163 2.73 -11.23 -2.67
C VAL A 163 3.21 -11.21 -4.14
N LEU A 164 3.69 -10.07 -4.64
CA LEU A 164 4.26 -9.95 -5.98
C LEU A 164 5.68 -10.53 -6.09
N ALA A 165 6.41 -10.63 -4.98
CA ALA A 165 7.81 -11.07 -4.98
C ALA A 165 8.03 -12.40 -5.72
N PRO A 166 7.28 -13.49 -5.47
CA PRO A 166 7.48 -14.74 -6.21
C PRO A 166 7.14 -14.61 -7.71
N VAL A 167 6.18 -13.76 -8.08
CA VAL A 167 5.81 -13.51 -9.48
C VAL A 167 6.96 -12.82 -10.23
N LEU A 168 7.49 -11.75 -9.65
CA LEU A 168 8.59 -10.97 -10.23
C LEU A 168 9.89 -11.78 -10.28
N PHE A 169 10.21 -12.46 -9.18
CA PHE A 169 11.39 -13.31 -9.07
C PHE A 169 11.37 -14.46 -10.08
N LEU A 170 10.26 -15.18 -10.23
CA LEU A 170 10.20 -16.32 -11.15
C LEU A 170 10.08 -15.92 -12.62
N HIS A 171 9.66 -14.68 -12.92
CA HIS A 171 9.67 -14.14 -14.28
C HIS A 171 11.09 -13.96 -14.83
N ILE A 172 12.06 -13.65 -13.96
CA ILE A 172 13.48 -13.53 -14.35
C ILE A 172 14.02 -14.94 -14.67
N PRO A 173 14.64 -15.20 -15.83
CA PRO A 173 15.03 -16.56 -16.21
C PRO A 173 16.30 -17.07 -15.50
N SER A 174 17.22 -16.17 -15.13
CA SER A 174 18.53 -16.54 -14.56
C SER A 174 18.51 -16.53 -13.03
N TRP A 175 18.93 -17.63 -12.39
CA TRP A 175 19.06 -17.71 -10.94
C TRP A 175 20.00 -16.66 -10.33
N ARG A 176 21.09 -16.30 -11.00
CA ARG A 176 21.98 -15.24 -10.53
C ARG A 176 21.27 -13.88 -10.50
N ARG A 177 20.50 -13.57 -11.55
CA ARG A 177 19.73 -12.32 -11.65
C ARG A 177 18.57 -12.30 -10.66
N ARG A 178 17.95 -13.44 -10.41
CA ARG A 178 16.93 -13.64 -9.36
C ARG A 178 17.46 -13.32 -7.97
N ILE A 179 18.62 -13.87 -7.62
CA ILE A 179 19.26 -13.59 -6.32
C ILE A 179 19.60 -12.10 -6.21
N LEU A 180 20.17 -11.50 -7.25
CA LEU A 180 20.47 -10.07 -7.26
C LEU A 180 19.19 -9.21 -7.08
N TYR A 181 18.11 -9.57 -7.77
CA TYR A 181 16.82 -8.90 -7.61
C TYR A 181 16.31 -8.98 -6.18
N ALA A 182 16.35 -10.16 -5.55
CA ALA A 182 15.93 -10.36 -4.18
C ALA A 182 16.80 -9.55 -3.19
N LEU A 183 18.13 -9.55 -3.38
CA LEU A 183 19.05 -8.77 -2.56
C LEU A 183 18.74 -7.27 -2.65
N ILE A 184 18.58 -6.72 -3.86
CA ILE A 184 18.26 -5.29 -4.04
C ILE A 184 16.93 -4.92 -3.37
N ALA A 185 15.90 -5.78 -3.49
CA ALA A 185 14.60 -5.52 -2.86
C ALA A 185 14.70 -5.56 -1.33
N ILE A 186 15.40 -6.55 -0.78
CA ILE A 186 15.63 -6.70 0.67
C ILE A 186 16.49 -5.54 1.19
N GLU A 187 17.57 -5.18 0.51
CA GLU A 187 18.43 -4.05 0.87
C GLU A 187 17.66 -2.73 0.85
N THR A 188 16.83 -2.50 -0.16
CA THR A 188 15.97 -1.31 -0.23
C THR A 188 15.02 -1.25 0.96
N TRP A 189 14.36 -2.36 1.28
CA TRP A 189 13.48 -2.44 2.45
C TRP A 189 14.27 -2.23 3.75
N LEU A 190 15.45 -2.84 3.90
CA LEU A 190 16.32 -2.69 5.06
C LEU A 190 16.79 -1.26 5.24
N ILE A 191 17.25 -0.58 4.17
CA ILE A 191 17.70 0.83 4.24
C ILE A 191 16.59 1.74 4.80
N LEU A 192 15.34 1.49 4.42
CA LEU A 192 14.19 2.26 4.91
C LEU A 192 13.80 1.90 6.35
N ASN A 193 14.02 0.65 6.80
CA ASN A 193 13.65 0.19 8.14
C ASN A 193 14.77 0.37 9.19
N ILE A 194 16.05 0.22 8.81
CA ILE A 194 17.21 0.23 9.70
C ILE A 194 17.26 1.47 10.61
N PRO A 195 17.04 2.70 10.11
CA PRO A 195 17.04 3.88 10.98
C PRO A 195 16.05 3.74 12.14
N PHE A 196 14.84 3.24 11.88
CA PHE A 196 13.81 3.06 12.91
C PHE A 196 14.10 1.87 13.82
N ILE A 197 14.64 0.77 13.28
CA ILE A 197 15.11 -0.39 14.05
C ILE A 197 16.18 0.03 15.08
N LEU A 198 17.14 0.85 14.67
CA LEU A 198 18.23 1.32 15.54
C LEU A 198 17.74 2.34 16.57
N LEU A 199 16.75 3.16 16.22
CA LEU A 199 16.18 4.16 17.13
C LEU A 199 15.26 3.55 18.19
N SER A 200 14.48 2.53 17.83
CA SER A 200 13.53 1.85 18.74
C SER A 200 13.15 0.48 18.18
N TRP A 201 13.85 -0.57 18.63
CA TRP A 201 13.50 -1.95 18.28
C TRP A 201 12.06 -2.30 18.69
N ASP A 202 11.69 -2.00 19.93
CA ASP A 202 10.36 -2.34 20.46
C ASP A 202 9.24 -1.59 19.73
N GLY A 203 9.43 -0.30 19.44
CA GLY A 203 8.47 0.48 18.69
C GLY A 203 8.31 0.00 17.24
N TRP A 204 9.42 -0.31 16.57
CA TRP A 204 9.38 -0.88 15.23
C TRP A 204 8.73 -2.28 15.24
N MET A 205 8.94 -3.09 16.28
CA MET A 205 8.27 -4.38 16.44
C MET A 205 6.76 -4.25 16.68
N GLN A 206 6.31 -3.19 17.36
CA GLN A 206 4.88 -2.95 17.61
C GLN A 206 4.06 -2.77 16.32
N LEU A 207 4.65 -2.19 15.25
CA LEU A 207 4.05 -2.15 13.91
C LEU A 207 3.58 -3.54 13.45
N TRP A 208 4.47 -4.54 13.55
CA TRP A 208 4.19 -5.89 13.09
C TRP A 208 3.18 -6.60 13.99
N PHE A 209 3.26 -6.37 15.30
CA PHE A 209 2.28 -6.92 16.24
C PHE A 209 0.90 -6.29 16.10
N HIS A 210 0.79 -5.03 15.68
CA HIS A 210 -0.50 -4.40 15.42
C HIS A 210 -1.28 -5.19 14.37
N THR A 211 -0.71 -5.35 13.18
CA THR A 211 -1.33 -6.13 12.08
C THR A 211 -1.58 -7.58 12.48
N ALA A 212 -0.61 -8.21 13.16
CA ALA A 212 -0.72 -9.61 13.57
C ALA A 212 -1.82 -9.85 14.62
N LYS A 213 -2.19 -8.85 15.42
CA LYS A 213 -3.21 -8.98 16.47
C LYS A 213 -4.62 -8.66 16.01
N PHE A 214 -4.82 -8.10 14.81
CA PHE A 214 -6.16 -7.79 14.29
C PHE A 214 -7.07 -9.03 14.27
N GLN A 215 -8.33 -8.78 14.56
CA GLN A 215 -9.43 -9.73 14.41
C GLN A 215 -9.79 -9.92 12.93
N LEU A 216 -10.65 -10.89 12.63
CA LEU A 216 -11.22 -11.00 11.27
C LEU A 216 -12.11 -9.77 11.03
N GLN A 217 -11.94 -9.12 9.89
CA GLN A 217 -12.65 -7.88 9.58
C GLN A 217 -12.94 -7.79 8.10
N ASN A 218 -14.21 -7.50 7.79
CA ASN A 218 -14.71 -7.29 6.41
C ASN A 218 -14.31 -8.40 5.43
N THR A 219 -14.26 -9.64 5.92
CA THR A 219 -13.86 -10.82 5.16
C THR A 219 -15.00 -11.84 5.12
N TRP A 220 -15.08 -12.63 4.05
CA TRP A 220 -16.09 -13.68 3.91
C TRP A 220 -15.95 -14.78 4.96
N LEU A 221 -14.79 -14.91 5.61
CA LEU A 221 -14.56 -15.85 6.71
C LEU A 221 -15.52 -15.63 7.89
N LEU A 222 -16.06 -14.41 8.05
CA LEU A 222 -17.04 -14.07 9.10
C LEU A 222 -18.38 -14.80 8.95
N ILE A 223 -18.66 -15.39 7.78
CA ILE A 223 -19.82 -16.26 7.58
C ILE A 223 -19.68 -17.54 8.41
N PHE A 224 -18.44 -17.98 8.67
CA PHE A 224 -18.14 -19.28 9.27
C PHE A 224 -17.45 -19.18 10.64
N LEU A 225 -16.80 -18.06 10.95
CA LEU A 225 -15.94 -17.89 12.10
C LEU A 225 -16.30 -16.64 12.90
N ASP A 226 -16.24 -16.76 14.23
CA ASP A 226 -16.30 -15.59 15.12
C ASP A 226 -15.09 -14.68 14.87
N PRO A 227 -15.27 -13.35 14.78
CA PRO A 227 -14.19 -12.42 14.45
C PRO A 227 -13.01 -12.47 15.43
N ILE A 228 -13.26 -12.70 16.73
CA ILE A 228 -12.26 -12.64 17.78
C ILE A 228 -11.73 -14.04 18.11
N GLY A 229 -12.62 -14.98 18.43
CA GLY A 229 -12.29 -16.36 18.79
C GLY A 229 -11.80 -17.19 17.59
N GLY A 230 -12.27 -16.89 16.39
CA GLY A 230 -11.88 -17.58 15.15
C GLY A 230 -10.67 -16.98 14.44
N LYS A 231 -10.07 -15.89 14.97
CA LYS A 231 -9.06 -15.10 14.24
C LYS A 231 -7.83 -15.88 13.79
N ASP A 232 -7.32 -16.80 14.62
CA ASP A 232 -6.07 -17.50 14.31
C ASP A 232 -6.28 -18.55 13.24
N ILE A 233 -7.40 -19.30 13.32
CA ILE A 233 -7.82 -20.25 12.28
C ILE A 233 -8.16 -19.51 10.99
N GLY A 234 -8.90 -18.39 11.07
CA GLY A 234 -9.25 -17.58 9.91
C GLY A 234 -8.02 -17.02 9.19
N LYS A 235 -7.01 -16.54 9.93
CA LYS A 235 -5.72 -16.13 9.35
C LYS A 235 -4.99 -17.28 8.68
N ALA A 236 -4.96 -18.46 9.30
CA ALA A 236 -4.32 -19.64 8.70
C ALA A 236 -5.01 -20.05 7.39
N ILE A 237 -6.34 -20.09 7.37
CA ILE A 237 -7.14 -20.37 6.16
C ILE A 237 -6.87 -19.32 5.09
N SER A 238 -6.93 -18.04 5.45
CA SER A 238 -6.66 -16.92 4.56
C SER A 238 -5.28 -17.05 3.91
N LEU A 239 -4.23 -17.24 4.71
CA LEU A 239 -2.86 -17.40 4.22
C LEU A 239 -2.72 -18.62 3.30
N ALA A 240 -3.34 -19.75 3.65
CA ALA A 240 -3.31 -20.95 2.81
C ALA A 240 -3.94 -20.70 1.43
N ILE A 241 -5.07 -19.99 1.38
CA ILE A 241 -5.74 -19.63 0.12
C ILE A 241 -4.90 -18.64 -0.68
N ILE A 242 -4.35 -17.60 -0.04
CA ILE A 242 -3.46 -16.62 -0.69
C ILE A 242 -2.27 -17.33 -1.35
N VAL A 243 -1.61 -18.23 -0.62
CA VAL A 243 -0.49 -19.03 -1.15
C VAL A 243 -0.95 -19.90 -2.31
N ALA A 244 -2.07 -20.61 -2.17
CA ALA A 244 -2.62 -21.46 -3.23
C ALA A 244 -2.92 -20.67 -4.51
N LEU A 245 -3.61 -19.52 -4.40
CA LEU A 245 -3.93 -18.65 -5.53
C LEU A 245 -2.68 -18.06 -6.17
N THR A 246 -1.68 -17.68 -5.37
CA THR A 246 -0.39 -17.20 -5.87
C THR A 246 0.35 -18.30 -6.63
N VAL A 247 0.39 -19.53 -6.11
CA VAL A 247 0.98 -20.69 -6.79
C VAL A 247 0.26 -20.99 -8.11
N LEU A 248 -1.08 -20.96 -8.13
CA LEU A 248 -1.86 -21.14 -9.36
C LEU A 248 -1.55 -20.05 -10.39
N ALA A 249 -1.42 -18.79 -9.97
CA ALA A 249 -0.98 -17.71 -10.85
C ALA A 249 0.43 -17.98 -11.42
N LEU A 250 1.37 -18.44 -10.60
CA LEU A 250 2.73 -18.79 -11.03
C LEU A 250 2.77 -19.94 -12.05
N LEU A 251 1.97 -20.99 -11.84
CA LEU A 251 1.88 -22.16 -12.71
C LEU A 251 1.13 -21.89 -14.02
N SER A 252 0.33 -20.83 -14.08
CA SER A 252 -0.38 -20.45 -15.29
C SER A 252 0.58 -20.05 -16.43
N LYS A 253 0.15 -20.22 -17.68
CA LYS A 253 0.88 -19.76 -18.88
C LYS A 253 0.60 -18.27 -19.21
N LYS A 254 0.20 -17.50 -18.20
CA LYS A 254 -0.23 -16.11 -18.32
C LYS A 254 0.97 -15.16 -18.37
N SER A 255 0.74 -13.96 -18.90
CA SER A 255 1.74 -12.89 -18.94
C SER A 255 2.15 -12.42 -17.54
N LEU A 256 3.28 -11.70 -17.43
CA LEU A 256 3.71 -11.07 -16.17
C LEU A 256 2.61 -10.21 -15.54
N MET A 257 1.91 -9.44 -16.38
CA MET A 257 0.85 -8.53 -15.93
C MET A 257 -0.33 -9.31 -15.36
N GLU A 258 -0.82 -10.32 -16.09
CA GLU A 258 -1.92 -11.17 -15.66
C GLU A 258 -1.58 -11.93 -14.37
N LYS A 259 -0.35 -12.48 -14.24
CA LYS A 259 0.08 -13.16 -13.01
C LYS A 259 0.12 -12.20 -11.82
N SER A 260 0.59 -10.97 -12.04
CA SER A 260 0.65 -9.94 -11.00
C SER A 260 -0.76 -9.51 -10.56
N SER A 261 -1.67 -9.30 -11.52
CA SER A 261 -3.08 -9.01 -11.23
C SER A 261 -3.74 -10.16 -10.47
N LEU A 262 -3.53 -11.42 -10.87
CA LEU A 262 -4.06 -12.59 -10.18
C LEU A 262 -3.53 -12.71 -8.75
N ALA A 263 -2.24 -12.44 -8.52
CA ALA A 263 -1.65 -12.48 -7.18
C ALA A 263 -2.25 -11.39 -6.26
N ILE A 264 -2.39 -10.15 -6.74
CA ILE A 264 -2.97 -9.05 -5.95
C ILE A 264 -4.47 -9.23 -5.72
N ILE A 265 -5.24 -9.51 -6.78
CA ILE A 265 -6.69 -9.72 -6.66
C ILE A 265 -6.96 -10.97 -5.79
N GLY A 266 -6.17 -12.03 -5.95
CA GLY A 266 -6.23 -13.22 -5.11
C GLY A 266 -5.93 -12.94 -3.64
N PHE A 267 -4.92 -12.10 -3.35
CA PHE A 267 -4.63 -11.63 -2.00
C PHE A 267 -5.86 -10.95 -1.38
N PHE A 268 -6.42 -9.96 -2.06
CA PHE A 268 -7.55 -9.19 -1.54
C PHE A 268 -8.86 -9.97 -1.49
N GLY A 269 -9.05 -10.96 -2.35
CA GLY A 269 -10.21 -11.88 -2.29
C GLY A 269 -10.12 -12.89 -1.13
N ALA A 270 -8.93 -13.15 -0.61
CA ALA A 270 -8.69 -14.17 0.41
C ALA A 270 -8.25 -13.62 1.77
N THR A 271 -7.87 -12.35 1.87
CA THR A 271 -7.37 -11.74 3.11
C THR A 271 -8.36 -11.81 4.28
N TRP A 272 -7.83 -11.97 5.49
CA TRP A 272 -8.60 -11.97 6.74
C TRP A 272 -8.99 -10.55 7.20
N LEU A 273 -8.35 -9.53 6.62
CA LEU A 273 -8.54 -8.12 6.92
C LEU A 273 -8.66 -7.36 5.60
N PHE A 274 -9.83 -6.81 5.32
CA PHE A 274 -10.11 -6.03 4.11
C PHE A 274 -10.84 -4.73 4.44
N ASP A 275 -10.13 -3.63 4.63
CA ASP A 275 -10.82 -2.35 4.82
C ASP A 275 -11.22 -1.73 3.46
N PRO A 276 -12.38 -1.06 3.34
CA PRO A 276 -12.89 -0.57 2.06
C PRO A 276 -11.91 0.29 1.25
N GLN A 277 -11.06 1.07 1.93
CA GLN A 277 -10.02 1.89 1.31
C GLN A 277 -8.93 1.08 0.59
N MET A 278 -8.73 -0.19 0.97
CA MET A 278 -7.78 -1.09 0.29
C MET A 278 -8.18 -1.35 -1.16
N LEU A 279 -9.41 -1.04 -1.58
CA LEU A 279 -9.81 -1.03 -3.00
C LEU A 279 -8.89 -0.17 -3.87
N LEU A 280 -8.28 0.88 -3.32
CA LEU A 280 -7.31 1.72 -4.03
C LEU A 280 -6.07 0.93 -4.48
N GLU A 281 -5.64 -0.06 -3.69
CA GLU A 281 -4.52 -0.94 -4.04
C GLU A 281 -4.88 -1.90 -5.17
N VAL A 282 -6.15 -2.30 -5.25
CA VAL A 282 -6.66 -3.21 -6.30
C VAL A 282 -6.95 -2.48 -7.62
N THR A 283 -7.27 -1.18 -7.53
CA THR A 283 -7.75 -0.33 -8.62
C THR A 283 -6.91 -0.44 -9.91
N PRO A 284 -5.56 -0.31 -9.88
CA PRO A 284 -4.77 -0.43 -11.11
C PRO A 284 -4.82 -1.83 -11.74
N TRP A 285 -4.97 -2.87 -10.92
CA TRP A 285 -4.99 -4.26 -11.38
C TRP A 285 -6.31 -4.62 -12.06
N PHE A 286 -7.42 -3.99 -11.66
CA PHE A 286 -8.69 -4.10 -12.38
C PHE A 286 -8.59 -3.53 -13.80
N VAL A 287 -7.89 -2.40 -13.97
CA VAL A 287 -7.66 -1.81 -15.31
C VAL A 287 -6.84 -2.74 -16.20
N LEU A 288 -5.91 -3.51 -15.62
CA LEU A 288 -5.04 -4.43 -16.35
C LEU A 288 -5.64 -5.84 -16.51
N SER A 289 -6.66 -6.19 -15.72
CA SER A 289 -7.30 -7.49 -15.78
C SER A 289 -8.06 -7.66 -17.10
N PRO A 290 -8.00 -8.81 -17.78
CA PRO A 290 -8.70 -9.02 -19.05
C PRO A 290 -10.23 -9.19 -18.95
N LEU A 291 -10.86 -8.74 -17.84
CA LEU A 291 -12.31 -8.73 -17.64
C LEU A 291 -13.06 -8.08 -18.82
#